data_AF-A0A1I8MCP6-F1
#
_entry.id   AF-A0A1I8MCP6-F1
#
_cell.length_a   1.000
_cell.length_b   1.000
_cell.length_c   1.000
_cell.angle_alpha   90.00
_cell.angle_beta   90.00
_cell.angle_gamma   90.00
#
_symmetry.space_group_name_H-M   'P 1'
#
loop_
_entity.id
_entity.type
_entity.pdbx_description
1 polymer ?
#
loop_
_entity_poly.entity_id
_entity_poly.type
_entity_poly.pdbx_seq_one_letter_code
_entity_poly.pdbx_strand_id
1 'polypeptide(L)'
;MDCNNETTRILNSETIEQLQKSRDEELAKVRKLRLVLKEVKQLNCHKMLIPDKDQIEKTLKVIKIGDYLYMNEKRNDCILDLNELCQVNLNYTERKAVRQQLSEKLLANLVVIRDFGTKMRSELPELFCDTNSPHEEILRLEMQRRSNFEQLATLRNKKCHFLKVAADLKMGPFLPNELDVAYAKARQNQTKVNVLRGYFINELLSRTEHSLKAIREVEMYINEDLEKELYAST
;
A
#
# COMPACT_ATOMS: atom_id res chain seq x y z
N MET A 1 -5.84 41.83 -15.72
CA MET A 1 -6.57 41.53 -14.47
C MET A 1 -7.04 40.11 -14.64
N ASP A 2 -6.14 39.16 -14.44
CA ASP A 2 -6.40 37.74 -14.72
C ASP A 2 -5.91 36.96 -13.50
N CYS A 3 -6.85 36.69 -12.60
CA CYS A 3 -6.60 35.82 -11.45
C CYS A 3 -6.99 34.39 -11.82
N ASN A 4 -5.96 33.55 -11.87
CA ASN A 4 -6.01 32.11 -12.09
C ASN A 4 -7.04 31.41 -11.19
N ASN A 5 -8.15 31.00 -11.81
CA ASN A 5 -9.05 29.97 -11.30
C ASN A 5 -8.55 28.60 -11.78
N GLU A 6 -7.44 28.11 -11.24
CA GLU A 6 -7.04 26.72 -11.46
C GLU A 6 -6.63 26.04 -10.14
N THR A 7 -7.25 24.89 -9.90
CA THR A 7 -6.83 23.82 -8.98
C THR A 7 -7.08 23.97 -7.48
N THR A 8 -8.36 24.09 -7.09
CA THR A 8 -8.87 23.38 -5.90
C THR A 8 -9.97 22.42 -6.31
N ARG A 9 -9.60 21.35 -7.03
CA ARG A 9 -10.46 20.15 -7.14
C ARG A 9 -10.50 19.51 -5.75
N ILE A 10 -11.60 19.71 -5.04
CA ILE A 10 -11.92 18.97 -3.81
C ILE A 10 -12.00 17.49 -4.22
N LEU A 11 -10.95 16.73 -3.92
CA LEU A 11 -10.90 15.29 -4.18
C LEU A 11 -12.01 14.63 -3.35
N ASN A 12 -12.75 13.70 -3.96
CA ASN A 12 -13.75 12.92 -3.24
C ASN A 12 -13.07 12.07 -2.15
N SER A 13 -13.81 11.69 -1.11
CA SER A 13 -13.26 10.95 0.05
C SER A 13 -12.59 9.63 -0.33
N GLU A 14 -13.13 8.95 -1.34
CA GLU A 14 -12.60 7.68 -1.86
C GLU A 14 -11.23 7.86 -2.53
N THR A 15 -11.02 8.95 -3.28
CA THR A 15 -9.72 9.25 -3.89
C THR A 15 -8.68 9.61 -2.82
N ILE A 16 -9.09 10.28 -1.74
CA ILE A 16 -8.20 10.60 -0.62
C ILE A 16 -7.73 9.32 0.09
N GLU A 17 -8.63 8.36 0.34
CA GLU A 17 -8.27 7.08 0.96
C GLU A 17 -7.34 6.24 0.07
N GLN A 18 -7.58 6.22 -1.24
CA GLN A 18 -6.71 5.53 -2.20
C GLN A 18 -5.31 6.16 -2.26
N LEU A 19 -5.22 7.49 -2.28
CA LEU A 19 -3.94 8.20 -2.26
C LEU A 19 -3.19 7.98 -0.93
N GLN A 20 -3.90 7.93 0.20
CA GLN A 20 -3.30 7.61 1.50
C GLN A 20 -2.75 6.18 1.54
N LYS A 21 -3.49 5.22 1.00
CA LYS A 21 -3.05 3.82 0.92
C LYS A 21 -1.81 3.68 0.02
N SER A 22 -1.84 4.30 -1.17
CA SER A 22 -0.70 4.31 -2.09
C SER A 22 0.54 4.96 -1.46
N ARG A 23 0.37 6.09 -0.77
CA ARG A 23 1.44 6.75 0.00
C ARG A 23 2.02 5.81 1.06
N ASP A 24 1.18 5.10 1.80
CA ASP A 24 1.64 4.23 2.90
C ASP A 24 2.39 2.99 2.36
N GLU A 25 1.98 2.47 1.21
CA GLU A 25 2.69 1.41 0.48
C GLU A 25 4.06 1.88 -0.02
N GLU A 26 4.14 3.09 -0.59
CA GLU A 26 5.43 3.68 -1.01
C GLU A 26 6.34 3.97 0.18
N LEU A 27 5.81 4.49 1.29
CA LEU A 27 6.58 4.68 2.53
C LEU A 27 7.11 3.35 3.07
N ALA A 28 6.36 2.26 2.94
CA ALA A 28 6.84 0.93 3.32
C ALA A 28 8.00 0.47 2.42
N LYS A 29 7.93 0.70 1.10
CA LYS A 29 9.03 0.41 0.16
C LYS A 29 10.28 1.24 0.49
N VAL A 30 10.12 2.54 0.73
CA VAL A 30 11.22 3.44 1.11
C VAL A 30 11.89 3.00 2.41
N ARG A 31 11.12 2.55 3.41
CA ARG A 31 11.67 2.00 4.67
C ARG A 31 12.50 0.75 4.44
N LYS A 32 12.03 -0.17 3.58
CA LYS A 32 12.77 -1.39 3.20
C LYS A 32 14.09 -1.03 2.51
N LEU A 33 14.04 -0.11 1.53
CA LEU A 33 15.23 0.39 0.84
C LEU A 33 16.22 1.07 1.79
N ARG A 34 15.73 1.85 2.76
CA ARG A 34 16.57 2.48 3.79
C ARG A 34 17.25 1.45 4.70
N LEU A 35 16.58 0.35 5.02
CA LEU A 35 17.17 -0.77 5.76
C LEU A 35 18.32 -1.38 4.95
N VAL A 36 18.08 -1.67 3.66
CA VAL A 36 19.11 -2.21 2.76
C VAL A 36 20.29 -1.24 2.63
N LEU A 37 20.03 0.05 2.38
CA LEU A 37 21.07 1.09 2.29
C LEU A 37 21.87 1.24 3.60
N LYS A 38 21.23 1.09 4.76
CA LYS A 38 21.91 1.12 6.05
C LYS A 38 22.92 -0.02 6.16
N GLU A 39 22.52 -1.24 5.80
CA GLU A 39 23.42 -2.40 5.82
C GLU A 39 24.53 -2.27 4.77
N VAL A 40 24.20 -1.77 3.57
CA VAL A 40 25.18 -1.53 2.49
C VAL A 40 26.19 -0.44 2.86
N LYS A 41 25.78 0.66 3.51
CA LYS A 41 26.69 1.72 3.99
C LYS A 41 27.66 1.22 5.06
N GLN A 42 27.27 0.20 5.83
CA GLN A 42 28.14 -0.41 6.84
C GLN A 42 29.15 -1.40 6.25
N LEU A 43 28.93 -1.86 5.01
CA LEU A 43 29.90 -2.64 4.25
C LEU A 43 31.03 -1.73 3.77
N ASN A 44 32.14 -1.73 4.51
CA ASN A 44 33.30 -0.91 4.21
C ASN A 44 34.14 -1.57 3.09
N CYS A 45 33.67 -1.46 1.84
CA CYS A 45 34.26 -2.10 0.67
C CYS A 45 35.70 -1.64 0.33
N HIS A 46 36.20 -0.59 0.98
CA HIS A 46 37.57 -0.08 0.77
C HIS A 46 38.61 -0.68 1.72
N LYS A 47 38.19 -1.46 2.73
CA LYS A 47 39.09 -2.13 3.68
C LYS A 47 38.97 -3.66 3.62
N MET A 48 38.68 -4.25 2.46
CA MET A 48 38.77 -5.72 2.28
C MET A 48 40.23 -6.20 2.16
N LEU A 49 41.11 -5.73 3.04
CA LEU A 49 42.45 -6.29 3.26
C LEU A 49 42.38 -7.33 4.40
N ILE A 50 41.82 -8.50 4.08
CA ILE A 50 41.91 -9.80 4.80
C ILE A 50 41.40 -9.79 6.28
N PRO A 51 41.18 -10.98 6.89
CA PRO A 51 39.89 -11.57 7.16
C PRO A 51 39.46 -11.35 8.62
N ASP A 52 38.79 -10.25 8.93
CA ASP A 52 38.06 -10.21 10.19
C ASP A 52 36.87 -11.18 10.07
N LYS A 53 36.86 -12.25 10.88
CA LYS A 53 35.84 -13.32 10.83
C LYS A 53 34.42 -12.74 10.89
N ASP A 54 34.26 -11.64 11.63
CA ASP A 54 33.01 -10.92 11.78
C ASP A 54 32.58 -10.20 10.48
N GLN A 55 33.55 -9.66 9.72
CA GLN A 55 33.30 -9.07 8.40
C GLN A 55 32.96 -10.14 7.35
N ILE A 56 33.58 -11.32 7.44
CA ILE A 56 33.26 -12.46 6.59
C ILE A 56 31.84 -12.95 6.88
N GLU A 57 31.44 -13.05 8.15
CA GLU A 57 30.10 -13.48 8.54
C GLU A 57 29.03 -12.46 8.11
N LYS A 58 29.31 -11.17 8.24
CA LYS A 58 28.45 -10.08 7.74
C LYS A 58 28.32 -10.12 6.21
N THR A 59 29.42 -10.30 5.50
CA THR A 59 29.43 -10.45 4.03
C THR A 59 28.65 -11.69 3.60
N LEU A 60 28.82 -12.83 4.28
CA LEU A 60 28.04 -14.06 4.05
C LEU A 60 26.55 -13.86 4.32
N LYS A 61 26.17 -13.09 5.35
CA LYS A 61 24.75 -12.75 5.62
C LYS A 61 24.17 -11.91 4.48
N VAL A 62 24.91 -10.94 3.97
CA VAL A 62 24.50 -10.11 2.83
C VAL A 62 24.37 -10.93 1.55
N ILE A 63 25.31 -11.84 1.29
CA ILE A 63 25.22 -12.79 0.17
C ILE A 63 23.99 -13.68 0.31
N LYS A 64 23.74 -14.26 1.51
CA LYS A 64 22.54 -15.07 1.78
C LYS A 64 21.23 -14.30 1.60
N ILE A 65 21.20 -13.02 1.98
CA ILE A 65 20.04 -12.15 1.76
C ILE A 65 19.87 -11.89 0.26
N GLY A 66 20.97 -11.64 -0.46
CA GLY A 66 20.99 -11.53 -1.92
C GLY A 66 20.47 -12.80 -2.60
N ASP A 67 20.98 -13.96 -2.20
CA ASP A 67 20.56 -15.27 -2.70
C ASP A 67 19.08 -15.51 -2.40
N TYR A 68 18.59 -15.18 -1.20
CA TYR A 68 17.17 -15.30 -0.86
C TYR A 68 16.26 -14.39 -1.72
N LEU A 69 16.72 -13.18 -2.03
CA LEU A 69 15.99 -12.26 -2.90
C LEU A 69 16.02 -12.73 -4.37
N TYR A 70 17.12 -13.33 -4.83
CA TYR A 70 17.32 -13.84 -6.18
C TYR A 70 16.63 -15.20 -6.43
N MET A 71 16.57 -16.07 -5.41
CA MET A 71 15.91 -17.38 -5.44
C MET A 71 14.38 -17.32 -5.60
N ASN A 72 13.76 -16.15 -5.37
CA ASN A 72 12.35 -15.95 -5.69
C ASN A 72 12.09 -15.83 -7.20
N GLU A 73 13.11 -15.55 -8.03
CA GLU A 73 12.96 -15.42 -9.48
C GLU A 73 13.54 -16.60 -10.27
N LYS A 74 14.60 -17.26 -9.78
CA LYS A 74 15.19 -18.46 -10.44
C LYS A 74 15.63 -19.49 -9.42
N ARG A 75 15.01 -20.67 -9.44
CA ARG A 75 15.11 -21.68 -8.38
C ARG A 75 16.47 -22.38 -8.21
N ASN A 76 17.43 -22.21 -9.11
CA ASN A 76 18.66 -23.02 -9.11
C ASN A 76 19.98 -22.27 -9.30
N ASP A 77 20.00 -20.94 -9.47
CA ASP A 77 21.23 -20.20 -9.71
C ASP A 77 21.73 -19.56 -8.40
N CYS A 78 22.82 -20.08 -7.84
CA CYS A 78 23.52 -19.41 -6.74
C CYS A 78 24.32 -18.23 -7.33
N ILE A 79 24.29 -17.05 -6.70
CA ILE A 79 24.85 -15.80 -7.25
C ILE A 79 26.34 -15.90 -7.62
N LEU A 80 27.08 -16.86 -7.06
CA LEU A 80 28.52 -17.05 -7.29
C LEU A 80 28.92 -18.36 -7.98
N ASP A 81 27.99 -19.28 -8.29
CA ASP A 81 28.30 -20.58 -8.96
C ASP A 81 29.47 -21.38 -8.33
N LEU A 82 29.65 -21.31 -7.01
CA LEU A 82 30.83 -21.91 -6.34
C LEU A 82 30.66 -23.37 -5.93
N ASN A 83 29.51 -24.01 -6.19
CA ASN A 83 29.24 -25.36 -5.68
C ASN A 83 30.15 -26.44 -6.28
N GLU A 84 30.56 -26.32 -7.54
CA GLU A 84 31.42 -27.31 -8.20
C GLU A 84 32.90 -27.20 -7.78
N LEU A 85 33.34 -26.01 -7.32
CA LEU A 85 34.73 -25.76 -6.93
C LEU A 85 35.09 -26.31 -5.54
N CYS A 86 34.10 -26.70 -4.73
CA CYS A 86 34.32 -27.17 -3.36
C CYS A 86 34.74 -28.65 -3.26
N GLN A 87 34.73 -29.42 -4.35
CA GLN A 87 35.02 -30.86 -4.33
C GLN A 87 36.45 -31.25 -4.74
N VAL A 88 37.32 -30.28 -5.06
CA VAL A 88 38.66 -30.58 -5.62
C VAL A 88 39.75 -30.48 -4.54
N ASN A 89 40.43 -31.61 -4.27
CA ASN A 89 41.61 -31.66 -3.42
C ASN A 89 42.82 -31.08 -4.14
N LEU A 90 42.98 -29.76 -4.07
CA LEU A 90 44.05 -29.01 -4.73
C LEU A 90 45.34 -28.97 -3.88
N ASN A 91 46.48 -29.18 -4.52
CA ASN A 91 47.79 -29.02 -3.89
C ASN A 91 48.06 -27.55 -3.54
N TYR A 92 49.06 -27.25 -2.69
CA TYR A 92 49.30 -25.90 -2.16
C TYR A 92 49.53 -24.84 -3.25
N THR A 93 50.29 -25.17 -4.28
CA THR A 93 50.57 -24.31 -5.44
C THR A 93 49.32 -24.07 -6.28
N GLU A 94 48.51 -25.10 -6.50
CA GLU A 94 47.24 -25.02 -7.23
C GLU A 94 46.21 -24.19 -6.46
N ARG A 95 46.13 -24.33 -5.13
CA ARG A 95 45.30 -23.47 -4.28
C ARG A 95 45.71 -22.00 -4.37
N LYS A 96 47.00 -21.70 -4.46
CA LYS A 96 47.49 -20.33 -4.61
C LYS A 96 47.10 -19.76 -5.98
N ALA A 97 47.31 -20.52 -7.05
CA ALA A 97 46.93 -20.12 -8.41
C ALA A 97 45.42 -19.91 -8.55
N VAL A 98 44.60 -20.85 -8.05
CA VAL A 98 43.13 -20.75 -8.07
C VAL A 98 42.64 -19.55 -7.26
N ARG A 99 43.19 -19.29 -6.07
CA ARG A 99 42.83 -18.10 -5.29
C ARG A 99 43.16 -16.81 -6.03
N GLN A 100 44.30 -16.76 -6.70
CA GLN A 100 44.72 -15.58 -7.43
C GLN A 100 43.83 -15.33 -8.64
N GLN A 101 43.56 -16.35 -9.43
CA GLN A 101 42.66 -16.29 -10.57
C GLN A 101 41.21 -15.95 -10.15
N LEU A 102 40.74 -16.52 -9.05
CA LEU A 102 39.42 -16.21 -8.50
C LEU A 102 39.36 -14.75 -8.05
N SER A 103 40.40 -14.25 -7.36
CA SER A 103 40.47 -12.86 -6.91
C SER A 103 40.49 -11.89 -8.09
N GLU A 104 41.22 -12.20 -9.15
CA GLU A 104 41.27 -11.40 -10.38
C GLU A 104 39.90 -11.37 -11.09
N LYS A 105 39.22 -12.51 -11.20
CA LYS A 105 37.85 -12.57 -11.75
C LYS A 105 36.84 -11.82 -10.87
N LEU A 106 36.95 -11.94 -9.55
CA LEU A 106 36.07 -11.24 -8.61
C LEU A 106 36.26 -9.73 -8.71
N LEU A 107 37.52 -9.27 -8.78
CA LEU A 107 37.82 -7.85 -9.01
C LEU A 107 37.26 -7.38 -10.35
N ALA A 108 37.45 -8.14 -11.43
CA ALA A 108 36.92 -7.79 -12.75
C ALA A 108 35.37 -7.69 -12.76
N ASN A 109 34.67 -8.59 -12.08
CA ASN A 109 33.21 -8.55 -12.00
C ASN A 109 32.70 -7.44 -11.07
N LEU A 110 33.40 -7.18 -9.97
CA LEU A 110 33.06 -6.10 -9.02
C LEU A 110 33.38 -4.70 -9.57
N VAL A 111 34.23 -4.57 -10.61
CA VAL A 111 34.48 -3.30 -11.29
C VAL A 111 33.20 -2.70 -11.84
N VAL A 112 32.31 -3.49 -12.43
CA VAL A 112 31.02 -2.99 -12.96
C VAL A 112 30.15 -2.42 -11.85
N ILE A 113 30.12 -3.08 -10.69
CA ILE A 113 29.37 -2.62 -9.51
C ILE A 113 30.00 -1.36 -8.92
N ARG A 114 31.34 -1.29 -8.86
CA ARG A 114 32.08 -0.10 -8.43
C ARG A 114 31.79 1.08 -9.34
N ASP A 115 31.85 0.88 -10.65
CA ASP A 115 31.64 1.92 -11.65
C ASP A 115 30.17 2.37 -11.70
N PHE A 116 29.23 1.46 -11.44
CA PHE A 116 27.83 1.81 -11.19
C PHE A 116 27.68 2.64 -9.90
N GLY A 117 28.37 2.27 -8.83
CA GLY A 117 28.36 3.00 -7.56
C GLY A 117 28.96 4.42 -7.67
N THR A 118 30.01 4.60 -8.47
CA THR A 118 30.58 5.92 -8.75
C THR A 118 29.65 6.74 -9.63
N LYS A 119 29.02 6.13 -10.65
CA LYS A 119 28.04 6.78 -11.50
C LYS A 119 26.79 7.25 -10.74
N MET A 120 26.27 6.41 -9.84
CA MET A 120 25.18 6.78 -8.94
C MET A 120 25.56 7.97 -8.03
N ARG A 121 26.81 8.02 -7.56
CA ARG A 121 27.30 9.14 -6.75
C ARG A 121 27.45 10.44 -7.54
N SER A 122 27.79 10.37 -8.83
CA SER A 122 27.88 11.55 -9.70
C SER A 122 26.52 12.05 -10.18
N GLU A 123 25.58 11.14 -10.46
CA GLU A 123 24.25 11.52 -10.97
C GLU A 123 23.28 11.91 -9.84
N LEU A 124 23.45 11.35 -8.64
CA LEU A 124 22.59 11.59 -7.49
C LEU A 124 23.40 12.03 -6.24
N PRO A 125 24.20 13.11 -6.33
CA PRO A 125 25.06 13.54 -5.22
C PRO A 125 24.27 13.86 -3.95
N GLU A 126 23.03 14.34 -4.09
CA GLU A 126 22.13 14.70 -2.98
C GLU A 126 21.77 13.52 -2.07
N LEU A 127 21.74 12.28 -2.57
CA LEU A 127 21.43 11.08 -1.79
C LEU A 127 22.65 10.53 -1.02
N PHE A 128 23.85 10.93 -1.44
CA PHE A 128 25.13 10.47 -0.88
C PHE A 128 25.89 11.55 -0.11
N CYS A 129 25.50 12.82 -0.22
CA CYS A 129 25.95 13.90 0.65
C CYS A 129 25.33 13.75 2.05
N ASP A 130 26.13 13.95 3.10
CA ASP A 130 25.71 13.88 4.50
C ASP A 130 24.76 15.03 4.93
N THR A 131 24.41 15.92 4.01
CA THR A 131 23.45 17.01 4.24
C THR A 131 22.01 16.51 4.06
N ASN A 132 21.54 15.75 5.05
CA ASN A 132 20.18 15.21 5.21
C ASN A 132 19.06 16.27 5.36
N SER A 133 19.19 17.50 4.86
CA SER A 133 18.32 18.60 5.30
C SER A 133 16.82 18.44 4.98
N PRO A 134 16.37 17.97 3.80
CA PRO A 134 14.93 17.86 3.54
C PRO A 134 14.31 16.63 4.19
N HIS A 135 15.05 15.53 4.32
CA HIS A 135 14.53 14.29 4.91
C HIS A 135 14.46 14.34 6.44
N GLU A 136 15.41 14.99 7.10
CA GLU A 136 15.31 15.28 8.53
C GLU A 136 14.15 16.23 8.82
N GLU A 137 13.93 17.21 7.95
CA GLU A 137 12.79 18.13 8.10
C GLU A 137 11.45 17.41 7.92
N ILE A 138 11.34 16.51 6.95
CA ILE A 138 10.14 15.66 6.79
C ILE A 138 9.89 14.80 8.03
N LEU A 139 10.95 14.20 8.61
CA LEU A 139 10.84 13.41 9.84
C LEU A 139 10.39 14.27 11.02
N ARG A 140 10.97 15.47 11.18
CA ARG A 140 10.60 16.43 12.21
C ARG A 140 9.15 16.84 12.09
N LEU A 141 8.69 17.17 10.88
CA LEU A 141 7.31 17.55 10.61
C LEU A 141 6.34 16.39 10.85
N GLU A 142 6.70 15.14 10.51
CA GLU A 142 5.88 13.97 10.82
C GLU A 142 5.77 13.70 12.32
N MET A 143 6.88 13.85 13.07
CA MET A 143 6.86 13.74 14.52
C MET A 143 5.98 14.82 15.16
N GLN A 144 6.08 16.06 14.69
CA GLN A 144 5.23 17.16 15.15
C GLN A 144 3.76 16.92 14.81
N ARG A 145 3.47 16.42 13.60
CA ARG A 145 2.10 16.07 13.18
C ARG A 145 1.49 15.04 14.13
N ARG A 146 2.24 13.98 14.48
CA ARG A 146 1.76 12.94 15.41
C ARG A 146 1.47 13.51 16.80
N SER A 147 2.40 14.29 17.36
CA SER A 147 2.21 14.96 18.65
C SER A 147 0.96 15.86 18.65
N ASN A 148 0.76 16.63 17.57
CA ASN A 148 -0.42 17.49 17.44
C ASN A 148 -1.72 16.67 17.36
N PHE A 149 -1.72 15.52 16.69
CA PHE A 149 -2.88 14.63 16.63
C PHE A 149 -3.22 14.03 18.00
N GLU A 150 -2.21 13.63 18.78
CA GLU A 150 -2.41 13.15 20.15
C GLU A 150 -3.00 14.26 21.04
N GLN A 151 -2.45 15.47 20.96
CA GLN A 151 -3.00 16.64 21.67
C GLN A 151 -4.44 16.95 21.23
N LEU A 152 -4.75 16.91 19.93
CA LEU A 152 -6.10 17.11 19.43
C LEU A 152 -7.07 16.05 19.96
N ALA A 153 -6.65 14.78 19.99
CA ALA A 153 -7.46 13.68 20.53
C ALA A 153 -7.74 13.89 22.02
N THR A 154 -6.72 14.24 22.81
CA THR A 154 -6.90 14.53 24.25
C THR A 154 -7.83 15.72 24.49
N LEU A 155 -7.70 16.81 23.72
CA LEU A 155 -8.57 17.98 23.81
C LEU A 155 -10.01 17.66 23.39
N ARG A 156 -10.22 16.87 22.34
CA ARG A 156 -11.56 16.40 21.95
C ARG A 156 -12.20 15.53 23.03
N ASN A 157 -11.44 14.62 23.63
CA ASN A 157 -11.93 13.80 24.73
C ASN A 157 -12.30 14.65 25.94
N LYS A 158 -11.47 15.64 26.31
CA LYS A 158 -11.79 16.62 27.35
C LYS A 158 -13.05 17.42 27.01
N LYS A 159 -13.20 17.88 25.77
CA LYS A 159 -14.41 18.58 25.30
C LYS A 159 -15.65 17.70 25.44
N CYS A 160 -15.60 16.45 24.98
CA CYS A 160 -16.71 15.51 25.13
C CYS A 160 -17.05 15.24 26.60
N HIS A 161 -16.03 15.10 27.44
CA HIS A 161 -16.22 14.95 28.88
C HIS A 161 -16.90 16.18 29.50
N PHE A 162 -16.44 17.40 29.20
CA PHE A 162 -17.06 18.62 29.70
C PHE A 162 -18.48 18.83 29.15
N LEU A 163 -18.74 18.47 27.89
CA LEU A 163 -20.11 18.51 27.34
C LEU A 163 -21.03 17.51 28.05
N LYS A 164 -20.52 16.31 28.37
CA LYS A 164 -21.26 15.32 29.16
C LYS A 164 -21.55 15.85 30.56
N VAL A 165 -20.53 16.33 31.27
CA VAL A 165 -20.67 16.91 32.61
C VAL A 165 -21.61 18.12 32.61
N ALA A 166 -21.52 19.00 31.61
CA ALA A 166 -22.42 20.15 31.48
C ALA A 166 -23.87 19.73 31.15
N ALA A 167 -24.06 18.68 30.33
CA ALA A 167 -25.37 18.12 30.06
C ALA A 167 -25.98 17.49 31.32
N ASP A 168 -25.18 16.73 32.08
CA ASP A 168 -25.58 16.12 33.35
C ASP A 168 -25.92 17.20 34.40
N LEU A 169 -25.16 18.30 34.48
CA LEU A 169 -25.42 19.45 35.36
C LEU A 169 -26.67 20.26 34.95
N LYS A 170 -26.93 20.40 33.65
CA LYS A 170 -28.04 21.23 33.13
C LYS A 170 -29.38 20.50 33.14
N MET A 171 -29.38 19.18 32.93
CA MET A 171 -30.61 18.40 32.71
C MET A 171 -30.87 17.35 33.80
N GLY A 172 -29.91 17.10 34.70
CA GLY A 172 -30.02 16.09 35.76
C GLY A 172 -30.07 14.64 35.23
N PRO A 173 -30.34 13.64 36.10
CA PRO A 173 -30.25 12.21 35.77
C PRO A 173 -31.34 11.70 34.81
N PHE A 174 -32.23 12.55 34.30
CA PHE A 174 -33.33 12.17 33.41
C PHE A 174 -32.97 12.24 31.91
N LEU A 175 -31.89 12.95 31.55
CA LEU A 175 -31.45 13.09 30.15
C LEU A 175 -31.07 11.76 29.46
N PRO A 176 -30.38 10.79 30.13
CA PRO A 176 -30.10 9.50 29.50
C PRO A 176 -31.38 8.77 29.11
N ASN A 177 -32.42 8.82 29.95
CA ASN A 177 -33.71 8.19 29.67
C ASN A 177 -34.44 8.87 28.52
N GLU A 178 -34.43 10.21 28.46
CA GLU A 178 -35.02 10.95 27.33
C GLU A 178 -34.27 10.70 26.01
N LEU A 179 -32.93 10.58 26.07
CA LEU A 179 -32.10 10.28 24.92
C LEU A 179 -32.34 8.86 24.41
N ASP A 180 -32.46 7.88 25.31
CA ASP A 180 -32.79 6.50 24.98
C ASP A 180 -34.19 6.38 24.36
N VAL A 181 -35.16 7.12 24.90
CA VAL A 181 -36.52 7.20 24.33
C VAL A 181 -36.49 7.85 22.94
N ALA A 182 -35.74 8.96 22.77
CA ALA A 182 -35.59 9.62 21.48
C ALA A 182 -34.89 8.73 20.44
N TYR A 183 -33.84 8.02 20.85
CA TYR A 183 -33.10 7.07 20.03
C TYR A 183 -33.98 5.88 19.62
N ALA A 184 -34.73 5.30 20.56
CA ALA A 184 -35.68 4.23 20.27
C ALA A 184 -36.76 4.69 19.28
N LYS A 185 -37.29 5.91 19.44
CA LYS A 185 -38.28 6.50 18.54
C LYS A 185 -37.71 6.75 17.14
N ALA A 186 -36.49 7.26 17.04
CA ALA A 186 -35.81 7.46 15.76
C ALA A 186 -35.56 6.12 15.04
N ARG A 187 -35.11 5.10 15.78
CA ARG A 187 -34.88 3.75 15.24
C ARG A 187 -36.18 3.09 14.76
N GLN A 188 -37.27 3.22 15.54
CA GLN A 188 -38.59 2.77 15.14
C GLN A 188 -39.06 3.43 13.84
N ASN A 189 -38.89 4.76 13.72
CA ASN A 189 -39.24 5.49 12.50
C ASN A 189 -38.39 5.05 11.30
N GLN A 190 -37.09 4.81 11.50
CA GLN A 190 -36.22 4.28 10.44
C GLN A 190 -36.70 2.90 9.96
N THR A 191 -37.07 2.01 10.88
CA THR A 191 -37.62 0.70 10.53
C THR A 191 -38.93 0.83 9.75
N LYS A 192 -39.84 1.72 10.16
CA LYS A 192 -41.09 1.98 9.41
C LYS A 192 -40.81 2.45 7.99
N VAL A 193 -39.88 3.40 7.81
CA VAL A 193 -39.49 3.90 6.48
C VAL A 193 -38.89 2.78 5.63
N ASN A 194 -38.02 1.94 6.19
CA ASN A 194 -37.42 0.83 5.46
C ASN A 194 -38.46 -0.21 5.01
N VAL A 195 -39.43 -0.53 5.88
CA VAL A 195 -40.53 -1.44 5.54
C VAL A 195 -41.42 -0.85 4.44
N LEU A 196 -41.82 0.42 4.56
CA LEU A 196 -42.59 1.10 3.53
C LEU A 196 -41.84 1.17 2.19
N ARG A 197 -40.53 1.47 2.23
CA ARG A 197 -39.68 1.47 1.04
C ARG A 197 -39.63 0.10 0.39
N GLY A 198 -39.44 -0.97 1.18
CA GLY A 198 -39.46 -2.35 0.68
C GLY A 198 -40.80 -2.73 0.06
N TYR A 199 -41.91 -2.35 0.70
CA TYR A 199 -43.25 -2.55 0.19
C TYR A 199 -43.46 -1.83 -1.16
N PHE A 200 -43.12 -0.54 -1.26
CA PHE A 200 -43.28 0.22 -2.51
C PHE A 200 -42.40 -0.30 -3.64
N ILE A 201 -41.15 -0.69 -3.35
CA ILE A 201 -40.27 -1.29 -4.36
C ILE A 201 -40.88 -2.61 -4.87
N ASN A 202 -41.37 -3.46 -3.98
CA ASN A 202 -41.96 -4.74 -4.35
C ASN A 202 -43.25 -4.57 -5.16
N GLU A 203 -44.12 -3.65 -4.74
CA GLU A 203 -45.36 -3.34 -5.46
C GLU A 203 -45.08 -2.74 -6.85
N LEU A 204 -44.08 -1.85 -6.95
CA LEU A 204 -43.65 -1.29 -8.23
C LEU A 204 -43.15 -2.39 -9.16
N LEU A 205 -42.19 -3.20 -8.70
CA LEU A 205 -41.59 -4.28 -9.49
C LEU A 205 -42.63 -5.30 -9.94
N SER A 206 -43.49 -5.75 -9.02
CA SER A 206 -44.59 -6.68 -9.30
C SER A 206 -45.53 -6.12 -10.38
N ARG A 207 -46.00 -4.88 -10.24
CA ARG A 207 -46.90 -4.27 -11.23
C ARG A 207 -46.23 -4.07 -12.59
N THR A 208 -44.98 -3.62 -12.65
CA THR A 208 -44.26 -3.45 -13.93
C THR A 208 -43.96 -4.78 -14.60
N GLU A 209 -43.61 -5.83 -13.86
CA GLU A 209 -43.33 -7.13 -14.44
C GLU A 209 -44.60 -7.80 -14.95
N HIS A 210 -45.69 -7.76 -14.18
CA HIS A 210 -46.99 -8.28 -14.61
C HIS A 210 -47.56 -7.49 -15.80
N SER A 211 -47.42 -6.17 -15.82
CA SER A 211 -47.90 -5.36 -16.95
C SER A 211 -47.07 -5.59 -18.22
N LEU A 212 -45.75 -5.71 -18.11
CA LEU A 212 -44.88 -6.03 -19.26
C LEU A 212 -45.15 -7.43 -19.82
N LYS A 213 -45.41 -8.43 -18.96
CA LYS A 213 -45.79 -9.78 -19.41
C LYS A 213 -47.12 -9.75 -20.16
N ALA A 214 -48.13 -9.05 -19.62
CA ALA A 214 -49.43 -8.93 -20.26
C ALA A 214 -49.34 -8.20 -21.62
N ILE A 215 -48.53 -7.14 -21.73
CA ILE A 215 -48.31 -6.44 -23.01
C ILE A 215 -47.67 -7.36 -24.04
N ARG A 216 -46.61 -8.09 -23.67
CA ARG A 216 -45.93 -9.04 -24.59
C ARG A 216 -46.84 -10.17 -25.05
N GLU A 217 -47.70 -10.67 -24.17
CA GLU A 217 -48.66 -11.72 -24.49
C GLU A 217 -49.71 -11.22 -25.51
N VAL A 218 -50.20 -9.99 -25.33
CA VAL A 218 -51.09 -9.35 -26.32
C VAL A 218 -50.39 -9.09 -27.65
N GLU A 219 -49.14 -8.60 -27.63
CA GLU A 219 -48.34 -8.40 -28.84
C GLU A 219 -48.10 -9.73 -29.59
N MET A 220 -47.86 -10.81 -28.86
CA MET A 220 -47.71 -12.15 -29.44
C MET A 220 -49.01 -12.60 -30.13
N TYR A 221 -50.17 -12.44 -29.49
CA TYR A 221 -51.46 -12.77 -30.12
C TYR A 221 -51.74 -11.95 -31.38
N ILE A 222 -51.42 -10.65 -31.36
CA ILE A 222 -51.56 -9.78 -32.53
C ILE A 222 -50.67 -10.27 -33.68
N ASN A 223 -49.41 -10.62 -33.38
CA ASN A 223 -48.49 -11.13 -34.39
C ASN A 223 -48.94 -12.49 -34.95
N GLU A 224 -49.42 -13.40 -34.11
CA GLU A 224 -49.96 -14.69 -34.55
C GLU A 224 -51.20 -14.53 -35.46
N ASP A 225 -52.09 -13.59 -35.16
CA ASP A 225 -53.25 -13.32 -36.00
C ASP A 225 -52.86 -12.64 -37.33
N LEU A 226 -51.91 -11.71 -37.30
CA LEU A 226 -51.35 -11.11 -38.52
C LEU A 226 -50.65 -12.15 -39.41
N GLU A 227 -49.90 -13.08 -38.83
CA GLU A 227 -49.30 -14.18 -39.60
C GLU A 227 -50.36 -15.07 -40.23
N LYS A 228 -51.43 -15.43 -39.50
CA LYS A 228 -52.56 -16.20 -40.06
C LYS A 228 -53.23 -15.47 -41.22
N GLU A 229 -53.46 -14.16 -41.12
CA GLU A 229 -54.03 -13.37 -42.22
C GLU A 229 -53.10 -13.32 -43.43
N LEU A 230 -51.78 -13.23 -43.22
CA LEU A 230 -50.79 -13.25 -44.29
C LEU A 230 -50.77 -14.60 -45.01
N TYR A 231 -50.82 -15.72 -44.26
CA TYR A 231 -50.88 -17.08 -44.81
C TYR A 231 -52.23 -17.40 -45.48
N ALA A 232 -53.33 -16.80 -45.04
CA ALA A 232 -54.64 -16.95 -45.69
C ALA A 232 -54.77 -16.15 -47.00
N SER A 233 -53.87 -15.18 -47.22
CA SER A 233 -53.86 -14.30 -48.41
C SER A 233 -52.88 -14.75 -49.50
N THR A 234 -52.23 -15.91 -49.34
CA THR A 234 -51.31 -16.53 -50.31
C THR A 234 -51.90 -17.84 -50.84
#